data_AF-A0A8T4TVR6-F1
#
_entry.id   AF-A0A8T4TVR6-F1
#
_cell.length_a   1.000
_cell.length_b   1.000
_cell.length_c   1.000
_cell.angle_alpha   90.00
_cell.angle_beta   90.00
_cell.angle_gamma   90.00
#
_symmetry.space_group_name_H-M   'P 1'
#
loop_
_entity.id
_entity.type
_entity.pdbx_description
1 polymer ?
#
loop_
_entity_poly.entity_id
_entity_poly.type
_entity_poly.pdbx_seq_one_letter_code
_entity_poly.pdbx_strand_id
1 'polypeptide(L)'
;MAKKEMQTREGIPYIPQSNELDISYACYKLQLPLMLRGPTGIGKTTLVSHLADELGVPLVSEPCNEDTVAADLIGRNMPSGWIDGSATRS
;
A
#
# COMPACT_ATOMS: atom_id res chain seq x y z
N MET A 1 -1.80 23.50 6.13
CA MET A 1 -0.99 23.07 7.29
C MET A 1 -1.72 21.86 7.86
N ALA A 2 -1.34 20.59 7.71
CA ALA A 2 -0.03 19.96 7.61
C ALA A 2 -0.01 18.90 6.48
N LYS A 3 1.00 18.99 5.61
CA LYS A 3 1.37 17.90 4.70
C LYS A 3 2.07 16.85 5.58
N LYS A 4 1.38 15.75 5.90
CA LYS A 4 2.04 14.62 6.57
C LYS A 4 2.92 13.94 5.53
N GLU A 5 4.21 13.93 5.82
CA GLU A 5 5.30 13.61 4.91
C GLU A 5 5.10 12.26 4.23
N MET A 6 5.20 12.27 2.90
CA MET A 6 5.31 11.08 2.07
C MET A 6 6.64 10.42 2.45
N GLN A 7 6.60 9.30 3.18
CA GLN A 7 7.80 8.52 3.50
C GLN A 7 8.30 7.83 2.23
N THR A 8 9.01 8.55 1.37
CA THR A 8 10.01 7.93 0.49
C THR A 8 11.13 7.43 1.40
N ARG A 9 11.03 6.17 1.83
CA ARG A 9 12.17 5.49 2.47
C ARG A 9 13.19 5.32 1.36
N GLU A 10 14.41 5.83 1.52
CA GLU A 10 15.51 5.47 0.61
C GLU A 10 15.59 3.93 0.57
N GLY A 11 15.16 3.38 -0.56
CA GLY A 11 14.63 2.03 -0.62
C GLY A 11 15.71 0.98 -0.48
N ILE A 12 15.49 0.02 0.43
CA ILE A 12 16.23 -1.23 0.40
C ILE A 12 16.03 -1.84 -0.99
N PRO A 13 17.10 -2.12 -1.76
CA PRO A 13 16.95 -2.65 -3.11
C PRO A 13 16.23 -4.00 -3.05
N TYR A 14 15.16 -4.13 -3.82
CA TYR A 14 14.48 -5.41 -4.01
C TYR A 14 15.28 -6.25 -5.03
N ILE A 15 15.50 -7.53 -4.71
CA ILE A 15 16.20 -8.47 -5.60
C ILE A 15 15.16 -9.48 -6.11
N PRO A 16 14.80 -9.43 -7.40
CA PRO A 16 13.86 -10.38 -7.98
C PRO A 16 14.38 -11.81 -7.88
N GLN A 17 13.48 -12.74 -7.56
CA GLN A 17 13.73 -14.18 -7.49
C GLN A 17 13.19 -14.92 -8.71
N SER A 18 12.18 -14.36 -9.39
CA SER A 18 11.55 -14.91 -10.57
C SER A 18 10.85 -13.80 -11.38
N ASN A 19 9.70 -14.09 -11.97
CA ASN A 19 8.90 -13.17 -12.79
C ASN A 19 7.88 -12.33 -11.99
N GLU A 20 8.00 -12.24 -10.67
CA GLU A 20 7.03 -11.55 -9.82
C GLU A 20 6.96 -10.04 -10.09
N LEU A 21 8.07 -9.41 -10.49
CA LEU A 21 8.03 -8.00 -10.91
C LEU A 21 7.22 -7.84 -12.19
N ASP A 22 7.47 -8.66 -13.22
CA ASP A 22 6.76 -8.58 -14.50
C ASP A 22 5.24 -8.75 -14.31
N ILE A 23 4.84 -9.72 -13.48
CA ILE A 23 3.44 -9.96 -13.13
C ILE A 23 2.85 -8.76 -12.38
N SER A 24 3.57 -8.21 -11.39
CA SER A 24 3.09 -7.09 -10.59
C SER A 24 2.92 -5.82 -11.44
N TYR A 25 3.87 -5.56 -12.34
CA TYR A 25 3.79 -4.49 -13.33
C TYR A 25 2.60 -4.67 -14.29
N ALA A 26 2.38 -5.88 -14.79
CA ALA A 26 1.24 -6.18 -15.65
C ALA A 26 -0.09 -5.96 -14.92
N CYS A 27 -0.21 -6.45 -13.67
CA CYS A 27 -1.37 -6.20 -12.83
C CYS A 27 -1.63 -4.71 -12.61
N TYR A 28 -0.58 -3.92 -12.32
CA TYR A 28 -0.71 -2.46 -12.19
C TYR A 28 -1.20 -1.82 -13.50
N LYS A 29 -0.58 -2.13 -14.64
CA LYS A 29 -0.99 -1.57 -15.95
C LYS A 29 -2.42 -1.92 -16.33
N LEU A 30 -2.87 -3.13 -16.00
CA LEU A 30 -4.22 -3.63 -16.28
C LEU A 30 -5.22 -3.29 -15.18
N GLN A 31 -4.80 -2.60 -14.11
CA GLN A 31 -5.62 -2.28 -12.93
C GLN A 31 -6.27 -3.54 -12.30
N LEU A 32 -5.51 -4.63 -12.25
CA LEU A 32 -5.94 -5.89 -11.63
C LEU A 32 -5.46 -5.96 -10.17
N PRO A 33 -6.32 -6.36 -9.22
CA PRO A 33 -5.91 -6.62 -7.85
C PRO A 33 -4.83 -7.72 -7.77
N LEU A 34 -3.80 -7.50 -6.96
CA LEU A 34 -2.70 -8.44 -6.74
C LEU A 34 -2.70 -8.95 -5.30
N MET A 35 -2.65 -10.27 -5.11
CA MET A 35 -2.53 -10.91 -3.79
C MET A 35 -1.18 -11.62 -3.67
N LEU A 36 -0.35 -11.19 -2.72
CA LEU A 36 0.96 -11.80 -2.45
C LEU A 36 0.85 -12.84 -1.34
N ARG A 37 1.20 -14.10 -1.64
CA ARG A 37 1.19 -15.21 -0.68
C ARG A 37 2.61 -15.73 -0.41
N GLY A 38 2.89 -16.08 0.84
CA GLY A 38 4.11 -16.79 1.24
C GLY A 38 4.48 -16.55 2.72
N PRO A 39 5.50 -17.23 3.26
CA PRO A 39 5.93 -17.08 4.66
C PRO A 39 6.38 -15.65 5.00
N THR A 40 6.43 -15.32 6.29
CA THR A 40 6.92 -14.02 6.75
C THR A 40 8.41 -13.85 6.40
N GLY A 41 8.84 -12.59 6.19
CA GLY A 41 10.26 -12.29 5.94
C GLY A 41 10.79 -12.49 4.51
N ILE A 42 10.00 -13.01 3.57
CA ILE A 42 10.45 -13.23 2.17
C ILE A 42 10.45 -11.99 1.27
N GLY A 43 10.18 -10.79 1.82
CA GLY A 43 10.21 -9.55 1.04
C GLY A 43 8.93 -9.16 0.31
N LYS A 44 7.75 -9.70 0.65
CA LYS A 44 6.45 -9.29 0.06
C LYS A 44 6.19 -7.79 0.18
N THR A 45 6.37 -7.23 1.37
CA THR A 45 6.21 -5.79 1.62
C THR A 45 7.25 -4.98 0.84
N THR A 46 8.49 -5.47 0.80
CA THR A 46 9.59 -4.83 0.06
C THR A 46 9.32 -4.80 -1.45
N LEU A 47 8.74 -5.86 -2.03
CA LEU A 47 8.32 -5.89 -3.43
C LEU A 47 7.34 -4.76 -3.74
N VAL A 48 6.31 -4.57 -2.91
CA VAL A 48 5.28 -3.54 -3.13
C VAL A 48 5.87 -2.14 -2.96
N SER A 49 6.73 -1.93 -1.96
CA SER A 49 7.46 -0.67 -1.79
C SER A 49 8.32 -0.34 -3.01
N HIS A 50 9.13 -1.30 -3.47
CA HIS A 50 9.97 -1.13 -4.63
C HIS A 50 9.16 -0.84 -5.90
N LEU A 51 8.05 -1.56 -6.13
CA LEU A 51 7.17 -1.32 -7.27
C LEU A 51 6.55 0.08 -7.23
N ALA A 52 6.12 0.56 -6.05
CA ALA A 52 5.58 1.90 -5.90
C ALA A 52 6.62 2.99 -6.16
N ASP A 53 7.85 2.80 -5.66
CA ASP A 53 8.98 3.69 -5.89
C ASP A 53 9.35 3.75 -7.39
N GLU A 54 9.45 2.60 -8.06
CA GLU A 54 9.77 2.56 -9.51
C GLU A 54 8.66 3.16 -10.37
N LEU A 55 7.39 2.98 -10.00
CA LEU A 55 6.24 3.55 -10.69
C LEU A 55 6.00 5.04 -10.36
N GLY A 56 6.68 5.58 -9.35
CA GLY A 56 6.49 6.95 -8.86
C GLY A 56 5.09 7.21 -8.30
N VAL A 57 4.45 6.19 -7.71
CA VAL A 57 3.07 6.28 -7.18
C VAL A 57 3.07 6.26 -5.66
N PRO A 58 2.11 6.94 -4.99
CA PRO A 58 2.02 6.91 -3.54
C PRO A 58 1.64 5.51 -3.06
N LEU A 59 2.36 5.01 -2.06
CA LEU A 59 2.04 3.77 -1.37
C LEU A 59 1.33 4.06 -0.03
N VAL A 60 0.07 3.64 0.08
CA VAL A 60 -0.68 3.67 1.35
C VAL A 60 -0.62 2.28 1.96
N SER A 61 -0.08 2.18 3.18
CA SER A 61 0.01 0.94 3.94
C SER A 61 -0.93 0.98 5.13
N GLU A 62 -1.94 0.11 5.15
CA GLU A 62 -2.86 -0.04 6.28
C GLU A 62 -2.51 -1.31 7.08
N PRO A 63 -2.20 -1.20 8.38
CA PRO A 63 -2.06 -2.37 9.24
C PRO A 63 -3.44 -3.00 9.47
N CYS A 64 -3.65 -4.21 8.95
CA CYS A 64 -4.83 -4.99 9.24
C CYS A 64 -4.58 -5.88 10.47
N ASN A 65 -5.37 -5.71 11.51
CA ASN A 65 -5.37 -6.52 12.73
C ASN A 65 -6.81 -6.85 13.13
N GLU A 66 -6.99 -7.49 14.28
CA GLU A 66 -8.31 -7.94 14.76
C GLU A 66 -9.24 -6.78 15.15
N ASP A 67 -8.69 -5.61 15.48
CA ASP A 67 -9.44 -4.40 15.81
C ASP A 67 -9.72 -3.51 14.58
N THR A 68 -9.16 -3.84 13.41
CA THR A 68 -9.37 -3.08 12.18
C THR A 68 -10.82 -3.19 11.73
N VAL A 69 -11.51 -2.06 11.62
CA VAL A 69 -12.91 -2.00 11.16
C VAL A 69 -13.01 -1.33 9.80
N ALA A 70 -14.09 -1.61 9.07
CA ALA A 70 -14.34 -1.00 7.75
C ALA A 70 -14.30 0.54 7.78
N ALA A 71 -14.71 1.13 8.90
CA ALA A 71 -14.67 2.58 9.12
C ALA A 71 -13.25 3.18 9.08
N ASP A 72 -12.21 2.42 9.40
CA ASP A 72 -10.83 2.90 9.32
C ASP A 72 -10.38 3.07 7.85
N LEU A 73 -10.95 2.25 6.95
CA LEU A 73 -10.69 2.32 5.50
C LEU A 73 -11.57 3.36 4.81
N ILE A 74 -12.89 3.33 5.03
CA ILE A 74 -13.86 4.15 4.28
C ILE A 74 -14.12 5.52 4.92
N GLY A 75 -13.95 5.63 6.24
CA GLY A 75 -14.31 6.79 7.04
C GLY A 75 -15.53 6.57 7.93
N ARG A 76 -15.83 7.57 8.77
CA ARG A 76 -16.98 7.55 9.69
C ARG A 76 -17.53 8.94 9.98
N ASN A 77 -18.82 8.99 10.29
CA ASN A 77 -19.48 10.21 10.74
C ASN A 77 -19.26 10.40 12.25
N MET A 78 -18.70 11.54 12.64
CA MET A 78 -18.50 11.96 14.03
C MET A 78 -19.41 13.14 14.35
N PRO A 79 -19.66 13.47 15.63
CA PRO A 79 -20.42 14.68 15.99
C PRO A 79 -19.84 15.97 15.41
N SER A 80 -18.54 16.00 15.13
CA SER A 80 -17.84 17.11 14.48
C SER A 80 -17.94 17.11 12.95
N GLY A 81 -18.62 16.13 12.35
CA GLY A 81 -18.72 15.92 10.91
C GLY A 81 -18.01 14.64 10.42
N TRP A 82 -17.89 14.52 9.10
CA TRP A 82 -17.28 13.38 8.43
C TRP A 82 -15.75 13.34 8.62
N ILE A 83 -15.21 12.15 8.84
CA ILE A 83 -13.76 11.89 8.87
C ILE A 83 -13.45 10.79 7.85
N ASP A 84 -12.58 11.09 6.88
CA ASP A 84 -12.12 10.14 5.86
C ASP A 84 -11.24 9.02 6.45
N GLY A 85 -11.43 7.82 5.92
CA GLY A 85 -10.57 6.67 6.17
C GLY A 85 -9.34 6.68 5.26
N SER A 86 -8.46 5.69 5.42
CA SER A 86 -7.22 5.64 4.66
C SER A 86 -7.42 5.41 3.15
N ALA A 87 -8.51 4.77 2.75
CA ALA A 87 -8.83 4.51 1.34
C ALA A 87 -9.59 5.66 0.66
N THR A 88 -10.16 6.60 1.42
CA THR A 88 -10.97 7.72 0.90
C THR A 88 -10.29 9.08 1.02
N ARG A 89 -9.16 9.17 1.74
CA ARG A 89 -8.38 10.40 1.86
C ARG A 89 -7.79 10.80 0.49
N SER A 90 -8.06 12.04 0.07
CA SER A 90 -7.51 12.67 -1.15
C SER A 90 -6.33 13.59 -0.85
#